data_AF-A0A9P5W3U7-F1
#
_entry.id   AF-A0A9P5W3U7-F1
#
_cell.length_a   1.000
_cell.length_b   1.000
_cell.length_c   1.000
_cell.angle_alpha   90.00
_cell.angle_beta   90.00
_cell.angle_gamma   90.00
#
_symmetry.space_group_name_H-M   'P 1'
#
loop_
_entity.id
_entity.type
_entity.pdbx_description
1 polymer ?
#
loop_
_entity_poly.entity_id
_entity_poly.type
_entity_poly.pdbx_seq_one_letter_code
_entity_poly.pdbx_strand_id
1 'polypeptide(L)'
;MQASPQVLEQHPSLADLIADLNTRLIAPTGLSVDREQTLQQARYELKSKQSLVETRAIFEPIDRLRFLPLDNSHQHENRALLSNRAADLQRQVASHIDHIISTLEARRLLIQTNVRDVSPSNSRNVNTSTTIMDVFGNDRTQDPTHDQDHGQGDSSLDGFTVKQLRLHLNALEGFSGPMMKTIQNSIQQRAQDVVTLFNSHHTEHLLIHQQRQQSSFPTANSLADVVSHTKQQVLHLDKIRESVSRQELAILNQAMDLFDTLHQTVMVLWEVLTEFMIRYQLEQDQTFKDYFAQIVDTLVLKLEVLKASLQHEVYDNDTNKQLSKIRDALEQLQQELEVQTRHNAILLEQYKNAGQEFNIIVDTYAVIMRRIQAVQDNIRRLE
;
A
#
# COMPACT_ATOMS: atom_id res chain seq x y z
N MET A 1 -17.72 26.66 -2.63
CA MET A 1 -18.58 27.79 -3.01
C MET A 1 -20.02 27.35 -2.81
N GLN A 2 -20.68 27.81 -1.75
CA GLN A 2 -22.11 27.58 -1.57
C GLN A 2 -22.84 28.75 -2.23
N ALA A 3 -23.38 28.53 -3.42
CA ALA A 3 -24.25 29.51 -4.05
C ALA A 3 -25.51 29.67 -3.19
N SER A 4 -25.92 30.91 -2.95
CA SER A 4 -27.10 31.24 -2.15
C SER A 4 -28.34 30.53 -2.73
N PRO A 5 -29.09 29.75 -1.93
CA PRO A 5 -30.19 28.91 -2.42
C PRO A 5 -31.29 29.70 -3.17
N GLN A 6 -31.43 30.99 -2.89
CA GLN A 6 -32.37 31.88 -3.57
C GLN A 6 -32.11 32.09 -5.07
N VAL A 7 -30.87 31.92 -5.55
CA VAL A 7 -30.54 32.11 -6.98
C VAL A 7 -30.91 30.87 -7.81
N LEU A 8 -30.85 29.67 -7.20
CA LEU A 8 -31.20 28.41 -7.85
C LEU A 8 -32.72 28.22 -7.98
N GLU A 9 -33.51 28.81 -7.09
CA GLU A 9 -34.99 28.78 -7.18
C GLU A 9 -35.53 29.68 -8.31
N GLN A 10 -34.84 30.78 -8.65
CA GLN A 10 -35.30 31.72 -9.69
C GLN A 10 -35.00 31.24 -11.13
N HIS A 11 -34.09 30.28 -11.31
CA HIS A 11 -33.68 29.78 -12.62
C HIS A 11 -33.55 28.24 -12.62
N PRO A 12 -34.68 27.50 -12.71
CA PRO A 12 -34.68 26.03 -12.69
C PRO A 12 -33.86 25.40 -13.81
N SER A 13 -33.79 26.05 -14.98
CA SER A 13 -32.96 25.60 -16.11
C SER A 13 -31.46 25.62 -15.81
N LEU A 14 -31.00 26.53 -14.95
CA LEU A 14 -29.59 26.60 -14.52
C LEU A 14 -29.28 25.49 -13.51
N ALA A 15 -30.23 25.18 -12.62
CA ALA A 15 -30.10 24.08 -11.67
C ALA A 15 -29.99 22.73 -12.40
N ASP A 16 -30.82 22.51 -13.43
CA ASP A 16 -30.76 21.31 -14.27
C ASP A 16 -29.43 21.22 -15.03
N LEU A 17 -28.92 22.35 -15.56
CA LEU A 17 -27.63 22.38 -16.26
C LEU A 17 -26.44 22.08 -15.31
N ILE A 18 -26.46 22.63 -14.10
CA ILE A 18 -25.43 22.38 -13.08
C ILE A 18 -25.51 20.92 -12.61
N ALA A 19 -26.71 20.36 -12.46
CA ALA A 19 -26.90 18.96 -12.14
C ALA A 19 -26.37 18.05 -13.28
N ASP A 20 -26.68 18.35 -14.54
CA ASP A 20 -26.21 17.58 -15.69
C ASP A 20 -24.69 17.71 -15.90
N LEU A 21 -24.11 18.89 -15.64
CA LEU A 21 -22.65 19.09 -15.65
C LEU A 21 -21.97 18.33 -14.52
N ASN A 22 -22.53 18.35 -13.31
CA ASN A 22 -21.99 17.59 -12.19
C ASN A 22 -22.09 16.08 -12.44
N THR A 23 -23.19 15.56 -13.00
CA THR A 23 -23.31 14.12 -13.26
C THR A 23 -22.47 13.65 -14.45
N ARG A 24 -22.28 14.48 -15.48
CA ARG A 24 -21.50 14.09 -16.67
C ARG A 24 -20.01 14.30 -16.53
N LEU A 25 -19.57 15.33 -15.80
CA LEU A 25 -18.16 15.71 -15.76
C LEU A 25 -17.48 15.35 -14.45
N ILE A 26 -18.22 15.24 -13.35
CA ILE A 26 -17.64 15.06 -12.01
C ILE A 26 -18.16 13.77 -11.40
N ALA A 27 -17.27 12.81 -11.18
CA ALA A 27 -17.60 11.58 -10.50
C ALA A 27 -17.89 11.84 -9.00
N PRO A 28 -18.55 10.92 -8.28
CA PRO A 28 -18.92 11.11 -6.88
C PRO A 28 -17.74 11.40 -5.93
N THR A 29 -16.52 11.06 -6.36
CA THR A 29 -15.26 11.35 -5.65
C THR A 29 -14.82 12.81 -5.75
N GLY A 30 -15.47 13.62 -6.60
CA GLY A 30 -15.07 14.98 -6.92
C GLY A 30 -14.02 15.09 -8.03
N LEU A 31 -13.56 13.97 -8.60
CA LEU A 31 -12.66 13.94 -9.76
C LEU A 31 -13.44 14.06 -11.07
N SER A 32 -12.75 14.47 -12.15
CA SER A 32 -13.37 14.36 -13.47
C SER A 32 -13.61 12.89 -13.81
N VAL A 33 -14.72 12.59 -14.51
CA VAL A 33 -15.08 11.21 -14.90
C VAL A 33 -13.92 10.52 -15.65
N ASP A 34 -13.25 11.24 -16.54
CA ASP A 34 -12.10 10.75 -17.31
C ASP A 34 -10.89 10.40 -16.42
N ARG A 35 -10.61 11.22 -15.39
CA ARG A 35 -9.57 10.90 -14.40
C ARG A 35 -9.95 9.72 -13.53
N GLU A 36 -11.21 9.62 -13.12
CA GLU A 36 -11.66 8.47 -12.32
C GLU A 36 -11.58 7.17 -13.14
N GLN A 37 -11.94 7.21 -14.42
CA GLN A 37 -11.79 6.07 -15.32
C GLN A 37 -10.32 5.68 -15.51
N THR A 38 -9.43 6.66 -15.74
CA THR A 38 -7.99 6.43 -15.83
C THR A 38 -7.43 5.82 -14.54
N LEU A 39 -7.88 6.31 -13.39
CA LEU A 39 -7.46 5.82 -12.08
C LEU A 39 -7.97 4.41 -11.81
N GLN A 40 -9.21 4.09 -12.19
CA GLN A 40 -9.76 2.73 -12.14
C GLN A 40 -8.97 1.78 -13.04
N GLN A 41 -8.62 2.21 -14.26
CA GLN A 41 -7.80 1.41 -15.17
C GLN A 41 -6.40 1.17 -14.59
N ALA A 42 -5.74 2.21 -14.04
CA ALA A 42 -4.44 2.07 -13.40
C ALA A 42 -4.50 1.13 -12.18
N ARG A 43 -5.57 1.18 -11.37
CA ARG A 43 -5.80 0.23 -10.27
C ARG A 43 -5.96 -1.20 -10.76
N TYR A 44 -6.68 -1.40 -11.86
CA TYR A 44 -6.85 -2.72 -12.47
C TYR A 44 -5.51 -3.27 -12.99
N GLU A 45 -4.72 -2.46 -13.69
CA GLU A 45 -3.41 -2.83 -14.20
C GLU A 45 -2.42 -3.15 -13.07
N LEU A 46 -2.40 -2.32 -12.02
CA LEU A 46 -1.56 -2.56 -10.84
C LEU A 46 -1.93 -3.88 -10.16
N LYS A 47 -3.23 -4.14 -9.98
CA LYS A 47 -3.73 -5.39 -9.40
C LYS A 47 -3.37 -6.61 -10.25
N SER A 48 -3.44 -6.48 -11.58
CA SER A 48 -3.01 -7.51 -12.52
C SER A 48 -1.51 -7.79 -12.43
N LYS A 49 -0.67 -6.74 -12.42
CA LYS A 49 0.79 -6.85 -12.28
C LYS A 49 1.18 -7.47 -10.94
N GLN A 50 0.55 -7.05 -9.85
CA GLN A 50 0.78 -7.62 -8.53
C GLN A 50 0.46 -9.12 -8.51
N SER A 51 -0.69 -9.53 -9.06
CA SER A 51 -1.04 -10.95 -9.17
C SER A 51 -0.03 -11.74 -10.02
N LEU A 52 0.51 -11.14 -11.08
CA LEU A 52 1.51 -11.79 -11.93
C LEU A 52 2.85 -11.95 -11.22
N VAL A 53 3.28 -10.93 -10.46
CA VAL A 53 4.50 -11.00 -9.64
C VAL A 53 4.35 -12.04 -8.53
N GLU A 54 3.24 -12.05 -7.80
CA GLU A 54 2.97 -13.07 -6.78
C GLU A 54 3.02 -14.50 -7.39
N THR A 55 2.41 -14.68 -8.56
CA THR A 55 2.42 -15.98 -9.26
C THR A 55 3.83 -16.41 -9.66
N ARG A 56 4.63 -15.53 -10.27
CA ARG A 56 5.98 -15.87 -10.72
C ARG A 56 7.02 -15.96 -9.60
N ALA A 57 6.91 -15.12 -8.58
CA ALA A 57 7.92 -15.05 -7.52
C ALA A 57 7.71 -16.10 -6.43
N ILE A 58 6.45 -16.44 -6.13
CA ILE A 58 6.10 -17.31 -5.00
C ILE A 58 5.57 -18.65 -5.48
N PHE A 59 4.54 -18.65 -6.33
CA PHE A 59 3.87 -19.90 -6.70
C PHE A 59 4.70 -20.74 -7.69
N GLU A 60 5.30 -20.12 -8.70
CA GLU A 60 6.06 -20.86 -9.73
C GLU A 60 7.28 -21.62 -9.15
N PRO A 61 8.12 -21.06 -8.26
CA PRO A 61 9.21 -21.81 -7.64
C PRO A 61 8.72 -22.95 -6.72
N ILE A 62 7.63 -22.71 -5.98
CA ILE A 62 7.03 -23.73 -5.10
C ILE A 62 6.46 -24.88 -5.93
N ASP A 63 5.80 -24.58 -7.05
CA ASP A 63 5.25 -25.58 -7.96
C ASP A 63 6.36 -26.34 -8.69
N ARG A 64 7.50 -25.70 -9.01
CA ARG A 64 8.70 -26.39 -9.52
C ARG A 64 9.30 -27.37 -8.50
N LEU A 65 9.25 -27.06 -7.21
CA LEU A 65 9.70 -27.98 -6.15
C LEU A 65 8.81 -29.24 -6.08
N ARG A 66 7.53 -29.14 -6.48
CA ARG A 66 6.61 -30.28 -6.55
C ARG A 66 7.05 -31.35 -7.54
N PHE A 67 7.69 -30.92 -8.63
CA PHE A 67 8.09 -31.79 -9.73
C PHE A 67 9.60 -32.08 -9.74
N LEU A 68 10.35 -31.67 -8.73
CA LEU A 68 11.78 -31.94 -8.67
C LEU A 68 11.99 -33.46 -8.55
N PRO A 69 12.58 -34.13 -9.56
CA PRO A 69 12.84 -35.56 -9.45
C PRO A 69 13.93 -35.77 -8.39
N LEU A 70 13.57 -36.42 -7.28
CA LEU A 70 14.52 -36.79 -6.23
C LEU A 70 15.50 -37.89 -6.68
N ASP A 71 15.28 -38.46 -7.87
CA ASP A 71 15.96 -39.64 -8.42
C ASP A 71 17.15 -39.32 -9.35
N ASN A 72 17.82 -38.18 -9.18
CA ASN A 72 18.98 -37.81 -10.01
C ASN A 72 20.27 -38.62 -9.73
N SER A 73 20.23 -39.68 -8.91
CA SER A 73 21.38 -40.57 -8.67
C SER A 73 21.49 -41.63 -9.77
N HIS A 74 22.20 -41.30 -10.85
CA HIS A 74 22.35 -42.14 -12.06
C HIS A 74 23.23 -43.41 -11.93
N GLN A 75 23.63 -43.91 -10.74
CA GLN A 75 24.76 -44.87 -10.69
C GLN A 75 24.69 -46.14 -9.82
N HIS A 76 23.58 -46.59 -9.23
CA HIS A 76 23.63 -47.82 -8.40
C HIS A 76 22.59 -48.91 -8.73
N GLU A 77 23.08 -50.15 -8.81
CA GLU A 77 22.40 -51.39 -9.20
C GLU A 77 21.33 -51.90 -8.20
N ASN A 78 21.12 -51.22 -7.07
CA ASN A 78 20.09 -51.57 -6.06
C ASN A 78 18.80 -50.73 -6.21
N ARG A 79 18.25 -50.69 -7.43
CA ARG A 79 17.21 -49.73 -7.85
C ARG A 79 15.82 -49.95 -7.24
N ALA A 80 15.44 -51.19 -6.94
CA ALA A 80 14.04 -51.52 -6.63
C ALA A 80 13.57 -51.09 -5.23
N LEU A 81 14.42 -51.19 -4.21
CA LEU A 81 14.03 -50.87 -2.83
C LEU A 81 14.17 -49.37 -2.51
N LEU A 82 15.17 -48.69 -3.08
CA LEU A 82 15.36 -47.24 -2.94
C LEU A 82 14.30 -46.44 -3.70
N SER A 83 13.83 -46.96 -4.85
CA SER A 83 12.77 -46.34 -5.65
C SER A 83 11.44 -46.20 -4.88
N ASN A 84 11.05 -47.21 -4.10
CA ASN A 84 9.81 -47.14 -3.32
C ASN A 84 9.89 -46.06 -2.23
N ARG A 85 11.01 -45.99 -1.50
CA ARG A 85 11.21 -44.99 -0.44
C ARG A 85 11.34 -43.58 -1.01
N ALA A 86 12.02 -43.42 -2.15
CA ALA A 86 12.11 -42.14 -2.86
C ALA A 86 10.74 -41.68 -3.36
N ALA A 87 9.92 -42.59 -3.90
CA ALA A 87 8.55 -42.29 -4.31
C ALA A 87 7.65 -41.87 -3.14
N ASP A 88 7.78 -42.54 -1.99
CA ASP A 88 7.04 -42.16 -0.78
C ASP A 88 7.47 -40.79 -0.24
N LEU A 89 8.78 -40.50 -0.28
CA LEU A 89 9.31 -39.19 0.12
C LEU A 89 8.86 -38.08 -0.84
N GLN A 90 8.84 -38.36 -2.15
CA GLN A 90 8.32 -37.45 -3.16
C GLN A 90 6.81 -37.18 -2.97
N ARG A 91 6.02 -38.20 -2.61
CA ARG A 91 4.60 -38.02 -2.25
C ARG A 91 4.42 -37.16 -0.99
N GLN A 92 5.25 -37.35 0.04
CA GLN A 92 5.20 -36.53 1.24
C GLN A 92 5.57 -35.07 0.96
N VAL A 93 6.64 -34.84 0.19
CA VAL A 93 7.05 -33.49 -0.24
C VAL A 93 5.95 -32.83 -1.07
N ALA A 94 5.37 -33.54 -2.04
CA ALA A 94 4.25 -33.03 -2.83
C ALA A 94 3.03 -32.67 -1.95
N SER A 95 2.69 -33.52 -0.97
CA SER A 95 1.59 -33.25 -0.02
C SER A 95 1.85 -32.02 0.85
N HIS A 96 3.09 -31.81 1.30
CA HIS A 96 3.44 -30.61 2.07
C HIS A 96 3.39 -29.35 1.21
N ILE A 97 3.85 -29.43 -0.03
CA ILE A 97 3.76 -28.33 -0.99
C ILE A 97 2.29 -27.98 -1.29
N ASP A 98 1.43 -28.97 -1.53
CA ASP A 98 -0.01 -28.76 -1.75
C ASP A 98 -0.67 -28.06 -0.53
N HIS A 99 -0.26 -28.42 0.69
CA HIS A 99 -0.72 -27.76 1.91
C HIS A 99 -0.25 -26.29 2.01
N ILE A 100 1.00 -26.01 1.66
CA ILE A 100 1.55 -24.65 1.62
C ILE A 100 0.81 -23.81 0.59
N ILE A 101 0.62 -24.31 -0.63
CA ILE A 101 -0.12 -23.63 -1.70
C ILE A 101 -1.55 -23.32 -1.24
N SER A 102 -2.26 -24.31 -0.69
CA SER A 102 -3.63 -24.13 -0.18
C SER A 102 -3.72 -23.07 0.92
N THR A 103 -2.74 -23.04 1.83
CA THR A 103 -2.68 -22.04 2.91
C THR A 103 -2.40 -20.63 2.36
N LEU A 104 -1.53 -20.50 1.36
CA LEU A 104 -1.24 -19.24 0.68
C LEU A 104 -2.45 -18.72 -0.10
N GLU A 105 -3.18 -19.60 -0.79
CA GLU A 105 -4.42 -19.25 -1.48
C GLU A 105 -5.51 -18.79 -0.51
N ALA A 106 -5.70 -19.49 0.61
CA ALA A 106 -6.65 -19.09 1.65
C ALA A 106 -6.32 -17.70 2.22
N ARG A 107 -5.04 -17.42 2.48
CA ARG A 107 -4.59 -16.08 2.93
C ARG A 107 -4.79 -15.01 1.87
N ARG A 108 -4.52 -15.31 0.60
CA ARG A 108 -4.74 -14.39 -0.53
C ARG A 108 -6.22 -13.98 -0.64
N LEU A 109 -7.15 -14.92 -0.46
CA LEU A 109 -8.59 -14.64 -0.46
C LEU A 109 -9.00 -13.78 0.74
N LEU A 110 -8.44 -14.03 1.94
CA LEU A 110 -8.70 -13.22 3.13
C LEU A 110 -8.24 -11.76 2.98
N ILE A 111 -7.04 -11.52 2.45
CA ILE A 111 -6.50 -10.16 2.25
C ILE A 111 -7.41 -9.35 1.29
N GLN A 112 -7.98 -9.98 0.27
CA GLN A 112 -8.88 -9.30 -0.67
C GLN A 112 -10.21 -8.86 -0.05
N THR A 113 -10.66 -9.52 1.03
CA THR A 113 -11.91 -9.17 1.71
C THR A 113 -11.75 -7.98 2.66
N ASN A 114 -10.63 -7.89 3.40
CA ASN A 114 -10.39 -6.80 4.35
C ASN A 114 -10.15 -5.42 3.71
N VAL A 115 -9.69 -5.37 2.46
CA VAL A 115 -9.45 -4.08 1.76
C VAL A 115 -10.75 -3.42 1.30
N ARG A 116 -11.88 -4.15 1.23
CA ARG A 116 -13.16 -3.61 0.76
C ARG A 116 -13.97 -2.85 1.81
N ASP A 117 -13.70 -3.05 3.10
CA ASP A 117 -14.53 -2.49 4.19
C ASP A 117 -13.97 -1.22 4.85
N VAL A 118 -12.86 -0.67 4.35
CA VAL A 118 -12.43 0.68 4.73
C VAL A 118 -13.25 1.70 3.94
N SER A 119 -14.54 1.76 4.25
CA SER A 119 -15.35 2.93 3.90
C SER A 119 -14.73 4.15 4.59
N PRO A 120 -14.61 5.31 3.90
CA PRO A 120 -14.15 6.53 4.52
C PRO A 120 -15.21 6.95 5.55
N SER A 121 -15.01 6.55 6.80
CA SER A 121 -15.75 7.11 7.91
C SER A 121 -15.42 8.60 7.96
N ASN A 122 -16.45 9.42 7.76
CA ASN A 122 -16.43 10.86 7.96
C ASN A 122 -15.85 11.16 9.36
N SER A 123 -14.54 11.36 9.45
CA SER A 123 -13.89 11.83 10.66
C SER A 123 -14.22 13.32 10.78
N ARG A 124 -15.15 13.59 11.69
CA ARG A 124 -15.48 14.92 12.18
C ARG A 124 -14.21 15.64 12.62
N ASN A 125 -14.06 16.87 12.13
CA ASN A 125 -13.19 17.93 12.64
C ASN A 125 -12.96 17.83 14.14
N VAL A 126 -11.74 17.48 14.53
CA VAL A 126 -11.18 17.82 15.84
C VAL A 126 -10.22 18.97 15.60
N ASN A 127 -10.69 20.17 15.91
CA ASN A 127 -9.87 21.38 15.94
C ASN A 127 -8.88 21.27 17.11
N THR A 128 -7.65 20.86 16.85
CA THR A 128 -6.52 21.14 17.76
C THR A 128 -5.91 22.47 17.35
N SER A 129 -6.19 23.50 18.15
CA SER A 129 -5.46 24.78 18.12
C SER A 129 -4.00 24.52 18.49
N THR A 130 -3.11 24.65 17.51
CA THR A 130 -1.67 24.73 17.76
C THR A 130 -1.30 26.21 17.76
N THR A 131 -0.98 26.70 18.95
CA THR A 131 -0.48 28.06 19.21
C THR A 131 0.80 28.30 18.41
N ILE A 132 0.72 29.22 17.47
CA ILE A 132 1.84 29.80 16.73
C ILE A 132 2.62 30.68 17.72
N MET A 133 3.85 30.27 18.06
CA MET A 133 4.83 31.19 18.64
C MET A 133 5.56 31.90 17.50
N ASP A 134 5.38 33.22 17.47
CA ASP A 134 6.23 34.18 16.79
C ASP A 134 7.71 33.96 17.11
N VAL A 135 8.51 33.74 16.07
CA VAL A 135 9.96 33.99 16.09
C VAL A 135 10.28 34.77 14.81
N PHE A 136 10.01 36.07 14.88
CA PHE A 136 10.68 37.05 14.03
C PHE A 136 12.08 37.32 14.59
N GLY A 137 13.08 37.30 13.71
CA GLY A 137 14.40 37.87 14.02
C GLY A 137 15.53 37.36 13.17
N ASN A 138 15.68 37.93 11.96
CA ASN A 138 16.89 38.63 11.51
C ASN A 138 17.18 38.44 10.01
N ASP A 139 16.96 39.53 9.30
CA ASP A 139 18.03 40.32 8.68
C ASP A 139 19.06 39.54 7.83
N ARG A 140 18.85 39.59 6.51
CA ARG A 140 19.95 39.58 5.53
C ARG A 140 19.45 40.07 4.17
N THR A 141 19.62 41.36 3.95
CA THR A 141 19.76 41.96 2.63
C THR A 141 21.05 41.45 1.98
N GLN A 142 20.93 40.56 0.99
CA GLN A 142 21.96 40.38 -0.04
C GLN A 142 21.29 40.11 -1.40
N ASP A 143 21.47 41.08 -2.30
CA ASP A 143 21.44 40.86 -3.75
C ASP A 143 22.32 39.66 -4.12
N PRO A 144 21.87 38.85 -5.08
CA PRO A 144 22.68 38.80 -6.30
C PRO A 144 21.85 38.75 -7.58
N THR A 145 22.18 39.66 -8.47
CA THR A 145 22.11 39.47 -9.91
C THR A 145 22.96 38.27 -10.31
N HIS A 146 22.34 37.13 -10.62
CA HIS A 146 23.05 36.02 -11.25
C HIS A 146 22.21 35.31 -12.30
N ASP A 147 22.87 35.06 -13.42
CA ASP A 147 22.39 34.64 -14.72
C ASP A 147 21.41 33.47 -14.71
N GLN A 148 20.33 33.64 -15.48
CA GLN A 148 19.45 32.57 -15.93
C GLN A 148 20.22 31.67 -16.92
N ASP A 149 20.92 30.67 -16.39
CA ASP A 149 21.26 29.49 -17.17
C ASP A 149 20.17 28.43 -16.95
N HIS A 150 19.26 28.30 -17.92
CA HIS A 150 18.24 27.27 -17.96
C HIS A 150 18.87 25.92 -18.29
N GLY A 151 19.66 25.39 -17.35
CA GLY A 151 19.97 23.98 -17.31
C GLY A 151 18.69 23.23 -16.98
N GLN A 152 18.12 22.55 -17.98
CA GLN A 152 17.21 21.41 -17.80
C GLN A 152 17.97 20.34 -17.01
N GLY A 153 18.06 20.54 -15.69
CA GLY A 153 18.53 19.56 -14.75
C GLY A 153 17.46 18.48 -14.69
N ASP A 154 17.67 17.46 -15.52
CA ASP A 154 17.04 16.15 -15.44
C ASP A 154 17.36 15.55 -14.06
N SER A 155 16.74 16.13 -13.05
CA SER A 155 16.71 15.68 -11.67
C SER A 155 15.69 14.55 -11.62
N SER A 156 15.95 13.53 -12.45
CA SER A 156 15.22 12.28 -12.41
C SER A 156 15.45 11.71 -11.02
N LEU A 157 14.35 11.71 -10.26
CA LEU A 157 14.25 11.28 -8.88
C LEU A 157 14.79 9.84 -8.68
N ASP A 158 14.80 9.06 -9.77
CA ASP A 158 15.44 7.75 -9.89
C ASP A 158 16.94 7.79 -9.54
N GLY A 159 17.66 8.87 -9.83
CA GLY A 159 19.09 8.96 -9.53
C GLY A 159 19.43 8.94 -8.04
N PHE A 160 18.56 9.50 -7.19
CA PHE A 160 18.78 9.59 -5.74
C PHE A 160 18.39 8.28 -5.03
N THR A 161 17.23 7.73 -5.36
CA THR A 161 16.77 6.43 -4.84
C THR A 161 17.70 5.31 -5.30
N VAL A 162 18.13 5.29 -6.56
CA VAL A 162 19.12 4.31 -7.05
C VAL A 162 20.47 4.48 -6.36
N LYS A 163 20.91 5.71 -6.06
CA LYS A 163 22.16 5.94 -5.31
C LYS A 163 22.10 5.43 -3.87
N GLN A 164 20.99 5.66 -3.16
CA GLN A 164 20.81 5.11 -1.81
C GLN A 164 20.70 3.59 -1.82
N LEU A 165 19.90 3.02 -2.74
CA LEU A 165 19.77 1.57 -2.90
C LEU A 165 21.09 0.89 -3.22
N ARG A 166 21.94 1.54 -4.05
CA ARG A 166 23.26 1.02 -4.41
C ARG A 166 24.20 0.91 -3.20
N LEU A 167 24.11 1.83 -2.23
CA LEU A 167 24.89 1.78 -1.00
C LEU A 167 24.52 0.56 -0.15
N HIS A 168 23.22 0.28 0.00
CA HIS A 168 22.73 -0.88 0.75
C HIS A 168 22.97 -2.20 0.00
N LEU A 169 22.81 -2.22 -1.33
CA LEU A 169 23.13 -3.38 -2.17
C LEU A 169 24.62 -3.74 -2.12
N ASN A 170 25.51 -2.74 -2.15
CA ASN A 170 26.95 -2.96 -2.02
C ASN A 170 27.34 -3.47 -0.62
N ALA A 171 26.65 -3.03 0.44
CA ALA A 171 26.86 -3.56 1.79
C ALA A 171 26.42 -5.04 1.90
N LEU A 172 25.34 -5.42 1.21
CA LEU A 172 24.89 -6.81 1.07
C LEU A 172 25.83 -7.66 0.21
N GLU A 173 26.40 -7.10 -0.84
CA GLU A 173 27.40 -7.78 -1.68
C GLU A 173 28.66 -8.11 -0.85
N GLY A 174 29.06 -7.23 0.07
CA GLY A 174 30.17 -7.45 0.99
C GLY A 174 29.92 -8.53 2.05
N PHE A 175 28.67 -8.72 2.50
CA PHE A 175 28.31 -9.70 3.53
C PHE A 175 27.94 -11.07 2.94
N SER A 176 27.26 -11.09 1.79
CA SER A 176 26.78 -12.31 1.14
C SER A 176 27.92 -13.20 0.66
N GLY A 177 28.99 -12.64 0.08
CA GLY A 177 30.11 -13.42 -0.45
C GLY A 177 30.84 -14.27 0.61
N PRO A 178 31.39 -13.67 1.68
CA PRO A 178 32.08 -14.40 2.74
C PRO A 178 31.18 -15.37 3.50
N MET A 179 29.92 -14.98 3.77
CA MET A 179 28.96 -15.83 4.46
C MET A 179 28.55 -17.03 3.60
N MET A 180 28.20 -16.82 2.33
CA MET A 180 27.89 -17.91 1.40
C MET A 180 29.09 -18.82 1.20
N LYS A 181 30.31 -18.28 1.13
CA LYS A 181 31.54 -19.08 1.04
C LYS A 181 31.77 -19.91 2.30
N THR A 182 31.45 -19.37 3.48
CA THR A 182 31.56 -20.11 4.76
C THR A 182 30.53 -21.24 4.84
N ILE A 183 29.27 -20.96 4.48
CA ILE A 183 28.21 -21.96 4.41
C ILE A 183 28.56 -23.04 3.36
N GLN A 184 29.00 -22.65 2.17
CA GLN A 184 29.42 -23.55 1.11
C GLN A 184 30.59 -24.42 1.56
N ASN A 185 31.62 -23.85 2.17
CA ASN A 185 32.77 -24.60 2.68
C ASN A 185 32.34 -25.58 3.78
N SER A 186 31.44 -25.19 4.69
CA SER A 186 30.91 -26.06 5.73
C SER A 186 30.12 -27.24 5.15
N ILE A 187 29.23 -26.97 4.18
CA ILE A 187 28.46 -28.02 3.48
C ILE A 187 29.41 -28.95 2.72
N GLN A 188 30.38 -28.39 2.00
CA GLN A 188 31.31 -29.16 1.18
C GLN A 188 32.25 -30.02 2.03
N GLN A 189 32.74 -29.49 3.16
CA GLN A 189 33.56 -30.24 4.11
C GLN A 189 32.77 -31.41 4.71
N ARG A 190 31.54 -31.17 5.16
CA ARG A 190 30.70 -32.24 5.71
C ARG A 190 30.27 -33.27 4.66
N ALA A 191 30.05 -32.86 3.41
CA ALA A 191 29.80 -33.79 2.30
C ALA A 191 31.02 -34.67 2.04
N GLN A 192 32.22 -34.10 2.10
CA GLN A 192 33.47 -34.82 1.97
C GLN A 192 33.63 -35.87 3.09
N ASP A 193 33.31 -35.50 4.35
CA ASP A 193 33.36 -36.41 5.49
C ASP A 193 32.45 -37.63 5.28
N VAL A 194 31.22 -37.44 4.79
CA VAL A 194 30.29 -38.53 4.46
C VAL A 194 30.85 -39.44 3.36
N VAL A 195 31.44 -38.86 2.31
CA VAL A 195 32.07 -39.64 1.22
C VAL A 195 33.26 -40.45 1.72
N THR A 196 34.10 -39.89 2.60
CA THR A 196 35.24 -40.62 3.18
C THR A 196 34.79 -41.80 4.03
N LEU A 197 33.71 -41.64 4.80
CA LEU A 197 33.13 -42.72 5.58
C LEU A 197 32.52 -43.80 4.69
N PHE A 198 31.78 -43.42 3.65
CA PHE A 198 31.23 -44.37 2.69
C PHE A 198 32.33 -45.18 1.97
N ASN A 199 33.41 -44.51 1.56
CA ASN A 199 34.56 -45.17 0.93
C ASN A 199 35.31 -46.07 1.91
N SER A 200 35.44 -45.68 3.18
CA SER A 200 36.01 -46.54 4.21
C SER A 200 35.18 -47.81 4.42
N HIS A 201 33.85 -47.70 4.42
CA HIS A 201 32.92 -48.83 4.49
C HIS A 201 33.03 -49.75 3.27
N HIS A 202 33.11 -49.19 2.06
CA HIS A 202 33.28 -49.99 0.85
C HIS A 202 34.60 -50.77 0.84
N THR A 203 35.67 -50.15 1.36
CA THR A 203 37.00 -50.77 1.46
C THR A 203 37.01 -51.90 2.49
N GLU A 204 36.35 -51.72 3.63
CA GLU A 204 36.22 -52.75 4.68
C GLU A 204 35.40 -53.96 4.18
N HIS A 205 34.32 -53.71 3.44
CA HIS A 205 33.49 -54.77 2.85
C HIS A 205 34.22 -55.56 1.76
N LEU A 206 35.08 -54.90 0.96
CA LEU A 206 35.97 -55.53 -0.01
C LEU A 206 37.02 -56.44 0.65
N LEU A 207 37.62 -55.99 1.77
CA LEU A 207 38.56 -56.79 2.56
C LEU A 207 37.89 -58.05 3.13
N ILE A 208 36.67 -57.93 3.66
CA ILE A 208 35.90 -59.08 4.16
C ILE A 208 35.58 -60.07 3.03
N HIS A 209 35.24 -59.57 1.83
CA HIS A 209 34.97 -60.41 0.67
C HIS A 209 36.23 -61.13 0.15
N GLN A 210 37.38 -60.45 0.16
CA GLN A 210 38.67 -61.03 -0.22
C GLN A 210 39.11 -62.11 0.77
N GLN A 211 38.91 -61.89 2.08
CA GLN A 211 39.22 -62.87 3.12
C GLN A 211 38.34 -64.12 3.02
N ARG A 212 37.07 -64.00 2.59
CA ARG A 212 36.18 -65.13 2.27
C ARG A 212 36.64 -65.96 1.07
N GLN A 213 37.32 -65.35 0.09
CA GLN A 213 37.83 -66.09 -1.08
C GLN A 213 39.13 -66.86 -0.78
N GLN A 214 39.87 -66.46 0.26
CA GLN A 214 41.11 -67.14 0.67
C GLN A 214 40.88 -68.27 1.68
N SER A 215 39.71 -68.35 2.32
CA SER A 215 39.31 -69.51 3.11
C SER A 215 38.88 -70.67 2.18
N SER A 216 39.86 -71.30 1.53
CA SER A 216 39.66 -72.62 0.93
C SER A 216 39.08 -73.56 1.99
N PHE A 217 37.97 -74.24 1.67
CA PHE A 217 37.35 -75.19 2.58
C PHE A 217 38.37 -76.29 2.92
N PRO A 218 38.83 -76.41 4.17
CA PRO A 218 39.59 -77.60 4.55
C PRO A 218 38.66 -78.79 4.38
N THR A 219 39.11 -79.83 3.66
CA THR A 219 38.41 -81.11 3.55
C THR A 219 38.27 -81.70 4.95
N ALA A 220 37.13 -81.44 5.59
CA ALA A 220 36.86 -81.88 6.95
C ALA A 220 36.62 -83.39 6.95
N ASN A 221 37.58 -84.14 7.51
CA ASN A 221 37.52 -85.61 7.57
C ASN A 221 36.64 -86.12 8.73
N SER A 222 36.01 -85.23 9.52
CA SER A 222 35.22 -85.58 10.70
C SER A 222 34.03 -84.64 10.93
N LEU A 223 32.88 -85.19 11.35
CA LEU A 223 31.66 -84.44 11.66
C LEU A 223 31.86 -83.42 12.79
N ALA A 224 32.75 -83.71 13.75
CA ALA A 224 33.07 -82.80 14.86
C ALA A 224 33.75 -81.51 14.36
N ASP A 225 34.57 -81.61 13.32
CA ASP A 225 35.26 -80.47 12.72
C ASP A 225 34.29 -79.60 11.90
N VAL A 226 33.31 -80.24 11.24
CA VAL A 226 32.23 -79.51 10.56
C VAL A 226 31.40 -78.72 11.58
N VAL A 227 31.01 -79.33 12.70
CA VAL A 227 30.20 -78.65 13.74
C VAL A 227 30.97 -77.51 14.40
N SER A 228 32.26 -77.70 14.71
CA SER A 228 33.09 -76.65 15.30
C SER A 228 33.30 -75.48 14.32
N HIS A 229 33.55 -75.78 13.04
CA HIS A 229 33.66 -74.78 11.98
C HIS A 229 32.35 -74.03 11.75
N THR A 230 31.21 -74.72 11.70
CA THR A 230 29.89 -74.07 11.58
C THR A 230 29.61 -73.17 12.79
N LYS A 231 29.93 -73.62 14.01
CA LYS A 231 29.78 -72.79 15.22
C LYS A 231 30.66 -71.54 15.16
N GLN A 232 31.90 -71.67 14.70
CA GLN A 232 32.81 -70.54 14.52
C GLN A 232 32.33 -69.58 13.43
N GLN A 233 31.77 -70.10 12.33
CA GLN A 233 31.15 -69.28 11.29
C GLN A 233 29.92 -68.52 11.80
N VAL A 234 29.05 -69.15 12.60
CA VAL A 234 27.89 -68.49 13.19
C VAL A 234 28.32 -67.35 14.13
N LEU A 235 29.29 -67.60 15.02
CA LEU A 235 29.84 -66.55 15.90
C LEU A 235 30.48 -65.39 15.11
N HIS A 236 31.14 -65.70 13.99
CA HIS A 236 31.71 -64.69 13.12
C HIS A 236 30.62 -63.87 12.40
N LEU A 237 29.55 -64.52 11.93
CA LEU A 237 28.38 -63.83 11.34
C LEU A 237 27.66 -62.95 12.36
N ASP A 238 27.52 -63.40 13.61
CA ASP A 238 26.93 -62.59 14.68
C ASP A 238 27.78 -61.36 14.99
N LYS A 239 29.12 -61.51 15.01
CA LYS A 239 30.04 -60.39 15.19
C LYS A 239 29.97 -59.37 14.04
N ILE A 240 29.86 -59.85 12.79
CA ILE A 240 29.64 -58.97 11.63
C ILE A 240 28.29 -58.26 11.73
N ARG A 241 27.23 -58.98 12.11
CA ARG A 241 25.90 -58.39 12.27
C ARG A 241 25.93 -57.28 13.32
N GLU A 242 26.58 -57.51 14.45
CA GLU A 242 26.74 -56.49 15.49
C GLU A 242 27.55 -55.28 15.00
N SER A 243 28.64 -55.49 14.26
CA SER A 243 29.43 -54.37 13.71
C SER A 243 28.64 -53.55 12.70
N VAL A 244 27.88 -54.21 11.82
CA VAL A 244 26.99 -53.54 10.85
C VAL A 244 25.93 -52.72 11.57
N SER A 245 25.24 -53.27 12.58
CA SER A 245 24.23 -52.52 13.34
C SER A 245 24.82 -51.32 14.11
N ARG A 246 26.02 -51.46 14.68
CA ARG A 246 26.72 -50.32 15.32
C ARG A 246 27.05 -49.23 14.32
N GLN A 247 27.44 -49.61 13.10
CA GLN A 247 27.80 -48.67 12.04
C GLN A 247 26.58 -47.99 11.43
N GLU A 248 25.47 -48.70 11.23
CA GLU A 248 24.18 -48.10 10.84
C GLU A 248 23.74 -47.03 11.83
N LEU A 249 23.88 -47.31 13.14
CA LEU A 249 23.55 -46.36 14.20
C LEU A 249 24.50 -45.15 14.18
N ALA A 250 25.79 -45.35 13.91
CA ALA A 250 26.76 -44.27 13.76
C ALA A 250 26.43 -43.36 12.56
N ILE A 251 26.07 -43.94 11.41
CA ILE A 251 25.65 -43.18 10.22
C ILE A 251 24.36 -42.40 10.50
N LEU A 252 23.39 -43.01 11.19
CA LEU A 252 22.14 -42.34 11.53
C LEU A 252 22.38 -41.13 12.43
N ASN A 253 23.21 -41.27 13.46
CA ASN A 253 23.54 -40.16 14.36
C ASN A 253 24.23 -39.00 13.61
N GLN A 254 25.19 -39.31 12.73
CA GLN A 254 25.83 -38.27 11.92
C GLN A 254 24.87 -37.61 10.92
N ALA A 255 23.92 -38.37 10.36
CA ALA A 255 22.88 -37.82 9.50
C ALA A 255 21.97 -36.86 10.28
N MET A 256 21.62 -37.19 11.54
CA MET A 256 20.88 -36.28 12.42
C MET A 256 21.65 -34.99 12.69
N ASP A 257 22.96 -35.08 13.01
CA ASP A 257 23.79 -33.88 13.21
C ASP A 257 23.84 -32.97 11.97
N LEU A 258 23.82 -33.57 10.78
CA LEU A 258 23.74 -32.85 9.50
C LEU A 258 22.37 -32.15 9.33
N PHE A 259 21.28 -32.86 9.59
CA PHE A 259 19.93 -32.29 9.51
C PHE A 259 19.73 -31.15 10.51
N ASP A 260 20.22 -31.30 11.74
CA ASP A 260 20.15 -30.26 12.77
C ASP A 260 20.94 -29.01 12.35
N THR A 261 22.14 -29.20 11.79
CA THR A 261 22.95 -28.09 11.29
C THR A 261 22.26 -27.41 10.10
N LEU A 262 21.68 -28.17 9.18
CA LEU A 262 20.93 -27.63 8.04
C LEU A 262 19.71 -26.84 8.53
N HIS A 263 18.96 -27.38 9.48
CA HIS A 263 17.79 -26.73 10.07
C HIS A 263 18.18 -25.42 10.75
N GLN A 264 19.23 -25.40 11.57
CA GLN A 264 19.76 -24.19 12.19
C GLN A 264 20.17 -23.15 11.14
N THR A 265 20.83 -23.58 10.06
CA THR A 265 21.25 -22.67 8.98
C THR A 265 20.05 -22.05 8.27
N VAL A 266 19.00 -22.83 8.02
CA VAL A 266 17.74 -22.34 7.42
C VAL A 266 17.03 -21.36 8.36
N MET A 267 17.01 -21.63 9.66
CA MET A 267 16.42 -20.72 10.65
C MET A 267 17.14 -19.38 10.69
N VAL A 268 18.48 -19.37 10.72
CA VAL A 268 19.28 -18.14 10.68
C VAL A 268 19.04 -17.36 9.37
N LEU A 269 19.00 -18.06 8.23
CA LEU A 269 18.68 -17.43 6.94
C LEU A 269 17.28 -16.80 6.94
N TRP A 270 16.31 -17.47 7.55
CA TRP A 270 14.95 -16.96 7.67
C TRP A 270 14.87 -15.73 8.58
N GLU A 271 15.58 -15.73 9.72
CA GLU A 271 15.66 -14.56 10.61
C GLU A 271 16.29 -13.36 9.90
N VAL A 272 17.40 -13.56 9.18
CA VAL A 272 18.03 -12.50 8.38
C VAL A 272 17.08 -11.99 7.29
N LEU A 273 16.37 -12.89 6.60
CA LEU A 273 15.46 -12.51 5.52
C LEU A 273 14.24 -11.75 6.05
N THR A 274 13.70 -12.16 7.20
CA THR A 274 12.59 -11.47 7.86
C THR A 274 13.00 -10.11 8.45
N GLU A 275 14.17 -10.02 9.11
CA GLU A 275 14.71 -8.74 9.58
C GLU A 275 14.97 -7.79 8.42
N PHE A 276 15.55 -8.29 7.32
CA PHE A 276 15.79 -7.52 6.12
C PHE A 276 14.48 -7.06 5.48
N MET A 277 13.52 -7.96 5.24
CA MET A 277 12.23 -7.60 4.67
C MET A 277 11.50 -6.57 5.53
N ILE A 278 11.45 -6.75 6.85
CA ILE A 278 10.75 -5.83 7.74
C ILE A 278 11.44 -4.46 7.76
N ARG A 279 12.75 -4.40 7.96
CA ARG A 279 13.47 -3.11 8.01
C ARG A 279 13.46 -2.40 6.68
N TYR A 280 13.79 -3.09 5.61
CA TYR A 280 13.87 -2.51 4.28
C TYR A 280 12.50 -2.05 3.80
N GLN A 281 11.44 -2.83 4.03
CA GLN A 281 10.10 -2.43 3.63
C GLN A 281 9.59 -1.27 4.47
N LEU A 282 9.91 -1.23 5.78
CA LEU A 282 9.60 -0.08 6.62
C LEU A 282 10.32 1.19 6.16
N GLU A 283 11.62 1.11 5.83
CA GLU A 283 12.40 2.23 5.30
C GLU A 283 11.87 2.69 3.93
N GLN A 284 11.51 1.75 3.05
CA GLN A 284 10.92 2.05 1.75
C GLN A 284 9.54 2.73 1.91
N ASP A 285 8.69 2.20 2.80
CA ASP A 285 7.37 2.78 3.06
C ASP A 285 7.50 4.18 3.69
N GLN A 286 8.46 4.38 4.60
CA GLN A 286 8.73 5.66 5.23
C GLN A 286 9.26 6.69 4.23
N THR A 287 10.24 6.32 3.40
CA THR A 287 10.76 7.21 2.35
C THR A 287 9.70 7.56 1.31
N PHE A 288 8.84 6.61 0.94
CA PHE A 288 7.70 6.84 0.05
C PHE A 288 6.69 7.80 0.71
N LYS A 289 6.35 7.59 1.98
CA LYS A 289 5.45 8.46 2.73
C LYS A 289 5.99 9.90 2.82
N ASP A 290 7.27 10.07 3.12
CA ASP A 290 7.93 11.37 3.21
C ASP A 290 7.93 12.08 1.84
N TYR A 291 8.16 11.33 0.76
CA TYR A 291 8.06 11.84 -0.60
C TYR A 291 6.66 12.35 -0.95
N PHE A 292 5.60 11.57 -0.67
CA PHE A 292 4.23 12.01 -0.92
C PHE A 292 3.81 13.18 -0.03
N ALA A 293 4.27 13.22 1.22
CA ALA A 293 4.07 14.36 2.10
C ALA A 293 4.65 15.64 1.47
N GLN A 294 5.90 15.60 0.99
CA GLN A 294 6.53 16.74 0.32
C GLN A 294 5.80 17.18 -0.96
N ILE A 295 5.27 16.24 -1.75
CA ILE A 295 4.44 16.57 -2.92
C ILE A 295 3.18 17.31 -2.48
N VAL A 296 2.48 16.80 -1.46
CA VAL A 296 1.27 17.43 -0.95
C VAL A 296 1.58 18.84 -0.45
N ASP A 297 2.64 19.03 0.33
CA ASP A 297 3.08 20.34 0.81
C ASP A 297 3.39 21.29 -0.35
N THR A 298 4.07 20.80 -1.39
CA THR A 298 4.36 21.57 -2.60
C THR A 298 3.09 21.96 -3.35
N LEU A 299 2.09 21.08 -3.43
CA LEU A 299 0.80 21.37 -4.06
C LEU A 299 0.00 22.39 -3.25
N VAL A 300 -0.01 22.27 -1.92
CA VAL A 300 -0.64 23.26 -1.03
C VAL A 300 -0.02 24.63 -1.25
N LEU A 301 1.31 24.73 -1.26
CA LEU A 301 2.02 25.98 -1.49
C LEU A 301 1.68 26.58 -2.87
N LYS A 302 1.63 25.76 -3.92
CA LYS A 302 1.23 26.22 -5.27
C LYS A 302 -0.21 26.74 -5.29
N LEU A 303 -1.13 26.11 -4.57
CA LEU A 303 -2.52 26.58 -4.46
C LEU A 303 -2.61 27.90 -3.68
N GLU A 304 -1.81 28.08 -2.64
CA GLU A 304 -1.74 29.34 -1.90
C GLU A 304 -1.18 30.48 -2.75
N VAL A 305 -0.12 30.22 -3.52
CA VAL A 305 0.43 31.20 -4.48
C VAL A 305 -0.61 31.55 -5.55
N LEU A 306 -1.32 30.55 -6.10
CA LEU A 306 -2.38 30.78 -7.08
C LEU A 306 -3.52 31.62 -6.48
N LYS A 307 -3.93 31.32 -5.24
CA LYS A 307 -4.93 32.10 -4.51
C LYS A 307 -4.48 33.56 -4.34
N ALA A 308 -3.24 33.78 -3.91
CA ALA A 308 -2.68 35.12 -3.74
C ALA A 308 -2.62 35.88 -5.08
N SER A 309 -2.19 35.20 -6.15
CA SER A 309 -2.16 35.77 -7.50
C SER A 309 -3.55 36.17 -7.98
N LEU A 310 -4.56 35.32 -7.78
CA LEU A 310 -5.94 35.60 -8.15
C LEU A 310 -6.54 36.73 -7.31
N GLN A 311 -6.21 36.79 -6.02
CA GLN A 311 -6.59 37.94 -5.19
C GLN A 311 -5.94 39.23 -5.69
N HIS A 312 -4.67 39.20 -6.09
CA HIS A 312 -4.00 40.37 -6.65
C HIS A 312 -4.63 40.82 -7.97
N GLU A 313 -5.01 39.88 -8.84
CA GLU A 313 -5.64 40.17 -10.14
C GLU A 313 -7.08 40.69 -10.00
N VAL A 314 -7.87 40.10 -9.10
CA VAL A 314 -9.27 40.51 -8.87
C VAL A 314 -9.35 41.82 -8.09
N TYR A 315 -8.51 41.99 -7.08
CA TYR A 315 -8.45 43.18 -6.24
C TYR A 315 -7.34 44.14 -6.69
N ASP A 316 -7.27 44.40 -8.00
CA ASP A 316 -6.45 45.47 -8.51
C ASP A 316 -6.84 46.81 -7.86
N ASN A 317 -5.89 47.74 -7.80
CA ASN A 317 -6.10 49.07 -7.24
C ASN A 317 -7.29 49.78 -7.88
N ASP A 318 -7.53 49.56 -9.17
CA ASP A 318 -8.67 50.17 -9.86
C ASP A 318 -10.01 49.50 -9.53
N THR A 319 -10.07 48.17 -9.38
CA THR A 319 -11.30 47.51 -8.90
C THR A 319 -11.61 47.90 -7.46
N ASN A 320 -10.59 48.00 -6.60
CA ASN A 320 -10.74 48.51 -5.24
C ASN A 320 -11.22 49.96 -5.18
N LYS A 321 -10.72 50.85 -6.05
CA LYS A 321 -11.23 52.22 -6.17
C LYS A 321 -12.69 52.24 -6.63
N GLN A 322 -13.07 51.38 -7.58
CA GLN A 322 -14.47 51.29 -8.04
C GLN A 322 -15.39 50.75 -6.93
N LEU A 323 -14.98 49.70 -6.22
CA LEU A 323 -15.68 49.17 -5.05
C LEU A 323 -15.83 50.22 -3.95
N SER A 324 -14.78 51.02 -3.69
CA SER A 324 -14.85 52.15 -2.74
C SER A 324 -15.88 53.17 -3.18
N LYS A 325 -15.91 53.57 -4.46
CA LYS A 325 -16.92 54.51 -4.99
C LYS A 325 -18.34 53.97 -4.85
N ILE A 326 -18.54 52.67 -5.12
CA ILE A 326 -19.85 52.02 -4.94
C ILE A 326 -20.23 52.01 -3.46
N ARG A 327 -19.28 51.74 -2.56
CA ARG A 327 -19.51 51.78 -1.11
C ARG A 327 -19.91 53.19 -0.66
N ASP A 328 -19.17 54.21 -1.07
CA ASP A 328 -19.46 55.60 -0.73
C ASP A 328 -20.84 56.04 -1.27
N ALA A 329 -21.20 55.63 -2.49
CA ALA A 329 -22.51 55.90 -3.07
C ALA A 329 -23.65 55.19 -2.31
N LEU A 330 -23.43 53.95 -1.86
CA LEU A 330 -24.41 53.22 -1.04
C LEU A 330 -24.56 53.86 0.35
N GLU A 331 -23.48 54.29 0.98
CA GLU A 331 -23.50 55.01 2.25
C GLU A 331 -24.26 56.34 2.12
N GLN A 332 -24.06 57.09 1.03
CA GLN A 332 -24.83 58.30 0.73
C GLN A 332 -26.32 58.01 0.55
N LEU A 333 -26.66 56.99 -0.25
CA LEU A 333 -28.05 56.60 -0.48
C LEU A 333 -28.75 56.15 0.81
N GLN A 334 -28.02 55.43 1.67
CA GLN A 334 -28.52 55.05 3.00
C GLN A 334 -28.82 56.30 3.85
N GLN A 335 -27.91 57.26 3.90
CA GLN A 335 -28.13 58.50 4.65
C GLN A 335 -29.32 59.30 4.12
N GLU A 336 -29.49 59.39 2.79
CA GLU A 336 -30.64 60.04 2.17
C GLU A 336 -31.96 59.35 2.55
N LEU A 337 -32.01 58.02 2.48
CA LEU A 337 -33.16 57.23 2.89
C LEU A 337 -33.48 57.39 4.38
N GLU A 338 -32.46 57.43 5.25
CA GLU A 338 -32.64 57.68 6.68
C GLU A 338 -33.23 59.08 6.93
N VAL A 339 -32.77 60.11 6.21
CA VAL A 339 -33.33 61.47 6.29
C VAL A 339 -34.77 61.49 5.80
N GLN A 340 -35.08 60.86 4.66
CA GLN A 340 -36.46 60.76 4.16
C GLN A 340 -37.38 60.01 5.13
N THR A 341 -36.89 58.93 5.72
CA THR A 341 -37.65 58.14 6.69
C THR A 341 -37.96 58.97 7.93
N ARG A 342 -36.99 59.74 8.46
CA ARG A 342 -37.22 60.68 9.56
C ARG A 342 -38.21 61.77 9.18
N HIS A 343 -38.09 62.35 7.99
CA HIS A 343 -39.02 63.36 7.51
C HIS A 343 -40.46 62.83 7.41
N ASN A 344 -40.64 61.65 6.82
CA ASN A 344 -41.94 60.98 6.72
C ASN A 344 -42.51 60.62 8.10
N ALA A 345 -41.66 60.20 9.05
CA ALA A 345 -42.10 59.95 10.42
C ALA A 345 -42.64 61.23 11.09
N ILE A 346 -41.97 62.37 10.92
CA ILE A 346 -42.44 63.68 11.42
C ILE A 346 -43.77 64.06 10.77
N LEU A 347 -43.90 63.91 9.45
CA LEU A 347 -45.15 64.20 8.75
C LEU A 347 -46.30 63.31 9.25
N LEU A 348 -46.06 62.02 9.40
CA LEU A 348 -47.06 61.09 9.94
C LEU A 348 -47.47 61.46 11.38
N GLU A 349 -46.52 61.91 12.20
CA GLU A 349 -46.80 62.42 13.54
C GLU A 349 -47.66 63.69 13.49
N GLN A 350 -47.36 64.62 12.59
CA GLN A 350 -48.20 65.82 12.37
C GLN A 350 -49.61 65.47 11.93
N TYR A 351 -49.78 64.54 10.97
CA TYR A 351 -51.11 64.07 10.54
C TYR A 351 -51.86 63.38 11.67
N LYS A 352 -51.17 62.58 12.49
CA LYS A 352 -51.76 61.95 13.67
C LYS A 352 -52.25 63.00 14.67
N ASN A 353 -51.49 64.06 14.89
CA ASN A 353 -51.84 65.15 15.80
C ASN A 353 -52.98 66.03 15.26
N ALA A 354 -53.09 66.19 13.94
CA ALA A 354 -54.23 66.85 13.29
C ALA A 354 -55.53 65.99 13.28
N GLY A 355 -55.49 64.79 13.90
CA GLY A 355 -56.43 63.70 13.69
C GLY A 355 -57.93 64.02 13.80
N GLN A 356 -58.38 64.99 14.60
CA GLN A 356 -59.81 65.35 14.60
C GLN A 356 -60.20 66.22 13.39
N GLU A 357 -59.40 67.22 13.06
CA GLU A 357 -59.66 68.12 11.92
C GLU A 357 -59.51 67.39 10.59
N PHE A 358 -58.50 66.51 10.49
CA PHE A 358 -58.30 65.70 9.30
C PHE A 358 -59.44 64.71 9.07
N ASN A 359 -59.92 64.04 10.12
CA ASN A 359 -61.07 63.14 10.02
C ASN A 359 -62.33 63.89 9.55
N ILE A 360 -62.55 65.13 10.02
CA ILE A 360 -63.66 65.98 9.55
C ILE A 360 -63.54 66.29 8.06
N ILE A 361 -62.34 66.59 7.56
CA ILE A 361 -62.08 66.86 6.13
C ILE A 361 -62.29 65.60 5.29
N VAL A 362 -61.80 64.44 5.74
CA VAL A 362 -61.99 63.15 5.06
C VAL A 362 -63.48 62.80 4.98
N ASP A 363 -64.23 62.99 6.07
CA ASP A 363 -65.66 62.73 6.12
C ASP A 363 -66.43 63.68 5.19
N THR A 364 -66.11 64.98 5.19
CA THR A 364 -66.75 65.95 4.28
C THR A 364 -66.43 65.66 2.82
N TYR A 365 -65.19 65.28 2.48
CA TYR A 365 -64.82 64.87 1.14
C TYR A 365 -65.58 63.60 0.70
N ALA A 366 -65.70 62.60 1.58
CA ALA A 366 -66.46 61.38 1.32
C ALA A 366 -67.96 61.66 1.10
N VAL A 367 -68.52 62.66 1.79
CA VAL A 367 -69.89 63.15 1.56
C VAL A 367 -70.02 63.82 0.19
N ILE A 368 -69.06 64.68 -0.19
CA ILE A 368 -69.05 65.35 -1.50
C ILE A 368 -68.94 64.32 -2.63
N MET A 369 -68.03 63.35 -2.52
CA MET A 369 -67.85 62.29 -3.53
C MET A 369 -69.11 61.43 -3.70
N ARG A 370 -69.78 61.05 -2.60
CA ARG A 370 -71.08 60.35 -2.66
C ARG A 370 -72.14 61.19 -3.35
N ARG A 371 -72.16 62.50 -3.12
CA ARG A 371 -73.09 63.42 -3.77
C ARG A 371 -72.80 63.57 -5.27
N ILE A 372 -71.53 63.65 -5.65
CA ILE A 372 -71.10 63.66 -7.06
C ILE A 372 -71.54 62.37 -7.75
N GLN A 373 -71.29 61.21 -7.15
CA GLN A 373 -71.76 59.92 -7.68
C GLN A 373 -73.29 59.87 -7.83
N ALA A 374 -74.04 60.31 -6.82
CA ALA A 374 -75.50 60.35 -6.91
C ALA A 374 -76.00 61.29 -8.02
N VAL A 375 -75.34 62.43 -8.22
CA VAL A 375 -75.64 63.35 -9.33
C VAL A 375 -75.29 62.72 -10.69
N GLN A 376 -74.13 62.05 -10.79
CA GLN A 376 -73.73 61.32 -12.00
C GLN A 376 -74.72 60.20 -12.34
N ASP A 377 -75.16 59.44 -11.34
CA ASP A 377 -76.19 58.40 -11.50
C ASP A 377 -77.54 58.98 -11.93
N ASN A 378 -77.93 60.14 -11.39
CA ASN A 378 -79.15 60.83 -11.80
C ASN A 378 -79.08 61.36 -13.23
N ILE A 379 -77.94 61.94 -13.63
CA ILE A 379 -77.70 62.39 -15.02
C ILE A 379 -77.83 61.18 -15.95
N ARG A 380 -77.17 60.06 -15.61
CA ARG A 380 -77.19 58.83 -16.40
C ARG A 380 -78.58 58.17 -16.51
N ARG A 381 -79.52 58.49 -15.62
CA ARG A 381 -80.91 58.00 -15.67
C ARG A 381 -81.86 58.92 -16.45
N LEU A 382 -81.46 60.16 -16.70
CA LEU A 382 -82.24 61.16 -17.46
C LEU A 382 -81.89 61.16 -18.96
N GLU A 383 -80.70 60.68 -19.30
CA GLU A 383 -80.34 60.19 -20.63
C GLU A 383 -80.95 58.80 -20.88
#